data_AF-A0A925FNW8-F1
#
_entry.id   AF-A0A925FNW8-F1
#
_cell.length_a   1.000
_cell.length_b   1.000
_cell.length_c   1.000
_cell.angle_alpha   90.00
_cell.angle_beta   90.00
_cell.angle_gamma   90.00
#
_symmetry.space_group_name_H-M   'P 1'
#
loop_
_entity.id
_entity.type
_entity.pdbx_description
1 polymer ?
#
loop_
_entity_poly.entity_id
_entity_poly.type
_entity_poly.pdbx_seq_one_letter_code
_entity_poly.pdbx_strand_id
1 'polypeptide(L)'
;MGNGIAQTAAGAGFYVVMCDVNPEFVEKGIQNIGKSLDRFVKKETLTEAGKADILGRIKTTTSLDDLKDCALIVEAATENFDV
;
A
#
# COMPACT_ATOMS: atom_id res chain seq x y z
N MET A 1 9.60 2.25 -2.69
CA MET A 1 8.74 3.42 -3.00
C MET A 1 7.25 3.07 -2.98
N GLY A 2 6.85 1.87 -3.45
CA GLY A 2 5.45 1.42 -3.53
C GLY A 2 4.57 1.68 -2.30
N ASN A 3 5.06 1.42 -1.08
CA ASN A 3 4.26 1.64 0.15
C ASN A 3 3.77 3.08 0.32
N GLY A 4 4.61 4.07 -0.03
CA GLY A 4 4.23 5.48 0.08
C GLY A 4 3.15 5.85 -0.92
N ILE A 5 3.27 5.37 -2.16
CA ILE A 5 2.28 5.54 -3.21
C ILE A 5 0.95 4.90 -2.80
N ALA A 6 1.00 3.65 -2.31
CA ALA A 6 -0.17 2.93 -1.82
C ALA A 6 -0.86 3.67 -0.66
N GLN A 7 -0.10 4.16 0.32
CA GLN A 7 -0.64 4.96 1.43
C GLN A 7 -1.32 6.24 0.93
N THR A 8 -0.68 6.98 0.02
CA THR A 8 -1.25 8.21 -0.55
C THR A 8 -2.57 7.93 -1.28
N ALA A 9 -2.60 6.93 -2.15
CA ALA A 9 -3.80 6.57 -2.91
C ALA A 9 -4.93 6.08 -1.99
N ALA A 10 -4.64 5.19 -1.04
CA ALA A 10 -5.63 4.70 -0.08
C ALA A 10 -6.15 5.81 0.86
N GLY A 11 -5.26 6.74 1.24
CA GLY A 11 -5.60 7.95 2.00
C GLY A 11 -6.52 8.91 1.25
N ALA A 12 -6.39 8.96 -0.08
CA ALA A 12 -7.28 9.72 -0.96
C ALA A 12 -8.62 9.00 -1.27
N GLY A 13 -8.83 7.79 -0.74
CA GLY A 13 -10.09 7.04 -0.85
C GLY A 13 -10.12 5.98 -1.94
N PHE A 14 -9.00 5.71 -2.64
CA PHE A 14 -8.94 4.66 -3.65
C PHE A 14 -8.69 3.28 -3.04
N TYR A 15 -9.26 2.24 -3.66
CA TYR A 15 -8.85 0.86 -3.39
C TYR A 15 -7.52 0.58 -4.11
N VAL A 16 -6.59 -0.03 -3.38
CA VAL A 16 -5.23 -0.26 -3.86
C VAL A 16 -4.91 -1.74 -3.75
N VAL A 17 -4.38 -2.32 -4.84
CA VAL A 17 -3.76 -3.65 -4.82
C VAL A 17 -2.26 -3.47 -4.84
N MET A 18 -1.59 -3.86 -3.75
CA MET A 18 -0.14 -3.82 -3.63
C MET A 18 0.43 -5.20 -3.96
N CYS A 19 1.18 -5.29 -5.06
CA CYS A 19 1.78 -6.51 -5.55
C CYS A 19 3.29 -6.46 -5.43
N ASP A 20 3.91 -7.55 -4.99
CA ASP A 20 5.36 -7.76 -4.99
C ASP A 20 5.65 -9.25 -5.27
N VAL A 21 6.89 -9.59 -5.57
CA VAL A 21 7.29 -10.97 -5.94
C VAL A 21 7.37 -11.91 -4.73
N ASN A 22 7.46 -11.37 -3.52
CA ASN A 22 7.59 -12.14 -2.28
C ASN A 22 6.54 -11.69 -1.25
N PRO A 23 5.81 -12.63 -0.61
CA PRO A 23 4.86 -12.32 0.46
C PRO A 23 5.44 -11.47 1.59
N GLU A 24 6.72 -11.69 1.95
CA GLU A 24 7.38 -10.94 3.01
C GLU A 24 7.54 -9.44 2.66
N PHE A 25 7.70 -9.11 1.38
CA PHE A 25 7.85 -7.72 0.94
C PHE A 25 6.52 -6.97 1.00
N VAL A 26 5.42 -7.57 0.54
CA VAL A 26 4.09 -6.96 0.69
C VAL A 26 3.67 -6.85 2.15
N GLU A 27 3.99 -7.85 2.99
CA GLU A 27 3.69 -7.81 4.42
C GLU A 27 4.48 -6.70 5.13
N LYS A 28 5.79 -6.62 4.88
CA LYS A 28 6.61 -5.51 5.37
C LYS A 28 6.09 -4.17 4.86
N GLY A 29 5.58 -4.13 3.64
CA GLY A 29 4.98 -2.95 3.04
C GLY A 29 3.78 -2.45 3.82
N ILE A 30 2.78 -3.31 4.06
CA ILE A 30 1.57 -2.93 4.79
C ILE A 30 1.87 -2.57 6.26
N GLN A 31 2.82 -3.27 6.90
CA GLN A 31 3.28 -2.94 8.23
C GLN A 31 3.92 -1.54 8.30
N ASN A 32 4.70 -1.15 7.30
CA ASN A 32 5.31 0.18 7.23
C ASN A 32 4.26 1.28 7.04
N ILE A 33 3.22 1.02 6.23
CA ILE A 33 2.07 1.94 6.09
C ILE A 33 1.37 2.10 7.44
N GLY A 34 1.08 0.99 8.14
CA GLY A 34 0.49 1.02 9.48
C GLY A 34 1.29 1.89 10.46
N LYS A 35 2.60 1.67 10.55
CA LYS A 35 3.52 2.47 11.40
C LYS A 35 3.58 3.95 11.01
N SER A 36 3.43 4.25 9.72
CA SER A 36 3.38 5.62 9.21
C SER A 36 2.09 6.30 9.65
N LEU A 37 0.93 5.66 9.44
CA LEU A 37 -0.38 6.15 9.88
C LEU A 37 -0.47 6.32 11.40
N ASP A 38 0.16 5.43 12.18
CA ASP A 38 0.28 5.58 13.64
C ASP A 38 0.91 6.92 14.05
N ARG A 39 1.86 7.44 13.26
CA ARG A 39 2.48 8.74 13.55
C ARG A 39 1.50 9.89 13.30
N PHE A 40 0.58 9.76 12.35
CA PHE A 40 -0.48 10.75 12.13
C PHE A 40 -1.54 10.67 13.23
N VAL A 41 -1.89 9.46 13.68
CA VAL A 41 -2.81 9.28 14.81
C VAL A 41 -2.22 9.88 16.09
N LYS A 42 -0.94 9.62 16.40
CA LYS A 42 -0.24 10.23 17.54
C LYS A 42 -0.14 11.76 17.47
N LYS A 43 -0.23 12.33 16.28
CA LYS A 43 -0.26 13.79 16.05
C LYS A 43 -1.68 14.35 16.04
N GLU A 44 -2.69 13.52 16.28
CA GLU A 44 -4.11 13.86 16.25
C GLU A 44 -4.60 14.42 14.90
N THR A 45 -3.84 14.20 13.83
CA THR A 45 -4.21 14.59 12.45
C THR A 45 -4.94 13.49 11.69
N LEU A 46 -5.09 12.31 12.31
CA LEU A 46 -5.83 11.16 11.81
C LEU A 46 -6.47 10.43 13.00
N THR A 47 -7.68 9.89 12.85
CA THR A 47 -8.31 9.07 13.89
C THR A 47 -7.93 7.60 13.72
N GLU A 48 -8.03 6.80 14.79
CA GLU A 48 -7.84 5.33 14.70
C GLU A 48 -8.81 4.69 13.68
N ALA A 49 -10.05 5.16 13.63
CA ALA A 49 -11.03 4.74 12.63
C ALA A 49 -10.57 5.11 11.21
N GLY A 50 -10.08 6.33 10.99
CA GLY A 50 -9.55 6.75 9.70
C GLY A 50 -8.32 5.94 9.27
N LYS A 51 -7.44 5.57 10.21
CA LYS A 51 -6.34 4.64 9.95
C LYS A 51 -6.86 3.27 9.51
N ALA A 52 -7.83 2.70 10.24
CA ALA A 52 -8.42 1.42 9.90
C ALA A 52 -9.08 1.44 8.51
N ASP A 53 -9.79 2.52 8.17
CA ASP A 53 -10.40 2.70 6.86
C ASP A 53 -9.35 2.73 5.74
N ILE A 54 -8.24 3.46 5.93
CA ILE A 54 -7.16 3.53 4.94
C ILE A 54 -6.53 2.15 4.74
N LEU A 55 -6.21 1.44 5.82
CA LEU A 55 -5.62 0.10 5.73
C LEU A 55 -6.59 -0.89 5.09
N GLY A 56 -7.90 -0.77 5.38
CA GLY A 56 -8.94 -1.61 4.80
C GLY A 56 -9.13 -1.45 3.28
N ARG A 57 -8.62 -0.37 2.69
CA ARG A 57 -8.61 -0.18 1.22
C ARG A 57 -7.43 -0.84 0.52
N ILE A 58 -6.47 -1.39 1.25
CA ILE A 58 -5.25 -1.95 0.68
C ILE A 58 -5.32 -3.49 0.71
N LYS A 59 -5.37 -4.11 -0.46
CA LYS A 59 -5.17 -5.55 -0.64
C LYS A 59 -3.70 -5.82 -0.98
N THR A 60 -3.09 -6.82 -0.36
CA THR A 60 -1.76 -7.32 -0.75
C THR A 60 -1.89 -8.57 -1.62
N THR A 61 -0.95 -8.78 -2.53
CA THR A 61 -0.88 -9.98 -3.36
C THR A 61 0.54 -10.25 -3.86
N THR A 62 0.78 -11.46 -4.33
CA THR A 62 1.97 -11.81 -5.12
C THR A 62 1.62 -12.30 -6.52
N SER A 63 0.34 -12.19 -6.92
CA SER A 63 -0.15 -12.60 -8.23
C SER A 63 -0.49 -11.38 -9.07
N LEU A 64 0.05 -11.34 -10.30
CA LEU A 64 -0.32 -10.31 -11.28
C LEU A 64 -1.77 -10.44 -11.76
N ASP A 65 -2.37 -11.63 -11.65
CA ASP A 65 -3.77 -11.84 -12.04
C ASP A 65 -4.75 -11.04 -11.17
N ASP A 66 -4.36 -10.73 -9.93
CA ASP A 66 -5.14 -9.87 -9.04
C ASP A 66 -5.15 -8.39 -9.48
N LEU A 67 -4.32 -8.01 -10.46
CA LEU A 67 -4.24 -6.65 -11.00
C LEU A 67 -5.16 -6.42 -12.21
N LYS A 68 -5.81 -7.48 -12.72
CA LYS A 68 -6.59 -7.44 -13.98
C LYS A 68 -7.72 -6.40 -13.98
N ASP A 69 -8.28 -6.12 -12.80
CA ASP A 69 -9.42 -5.21 -12.63
C ASP A 69 -8.95 -3.79 -12.24
N CYS A 70 -7.63 -3.54 -12.16
CA CYS A 70 -7.07 -2.23 -11.83
C CYS A 70 -7.15 -1.28 -13.04
N ALA A 71 -7.70 -0.08 -12.83
CA ALA A 71 -7.78 0.95 -13.85
C ALA A 71 -6.45 1.69 -14.11
N LEU A 72 -5.54 1.66 -13.13
CA LEU A 72 -4.21 2.28 -13.20
C LEU A 72 -3.21 1.40 -12.47
N ILE A 73 -2.05 1.18 -13.10
CA ILE A 73 -0.93 0.46 -12.50
C ILE A 73 0.25 1.42 -12.41
N VAL A 74 0.86 1.50 -11.23
CA VAL A 74 2.08 2.26 -10.99
C VAL A 74 3.18 1.26 -10.63
N GLU A 75 4.16 1.14 -11.50
CA GLU A 75 5.34 0.31 -11.29
C GLU A 75 6.32 1.06 -10.38
N ALA A 76 6.85 0.35 -9.38
CA ALA A 76 7.76 0.90 -8.37
C ALA A 76 8.70 -0.19 -7.83
N ALA A 77 9.17 -1.06 -8.73
CA ALA A 77 10.10 -2.14 -8.52
C ALA A 77 11.56 -1.63 -8.64
N THR A 78 12.48 -2.55 -8.85
CA THR A 78 13.91 -2.26 -9.00
C THR A 78 14.18 -1.44 -10.25
N GLU A 79 15.15 -0.51 -10.18
CA GLU A 79 15.62 0.25 -11.34
C GLU A 79 16.58 -0.56 -12.24
N ASN A 80 16.89 -1.81 -11.84
CA ASN A 80 17.74 -2.71 -12.61
C ASN A 80 16.93 -3.43 -13.70
N PHE A 81 17.31 -3.21 -14.95
CA PHE A 81 16.67 -3.82 -16.13
C PHE A 81 16.93 -5.31 -16.29
N ASP A 82 17.98 -5.84 -15.65
CA ASP A 82 18.37 -7.25 -15.75
C ASP A 82 17.72 -8.14 -14.67
N VAL A 83 16.90 -7.55 -13.79
CA VAL A 83 16.23 -8.23 -12.67
C VAL A 83 14.73 -8.30 -12.90
#